data_AF-A0A951X017-F1
#
_entry.id   AF-A0A951X017-F1
#
_cell.length_a   1.000
_cell.length_b   1.000
_cell.length_c   1.000
_cell.angle_alpha   90.00
_cell.angle_beta   90.00
_cell.angle_gamma   90.00
#
_symmetry.space_group_name_H-M   'P 1'
#
loop_
_entity.id
_entity.type
_entity.pdbx_description
1 polymer ?
#
loop_
_entity_poly.entity_id
_entity_poly.type
_entity_poly.pdbx_seq_one_letter_code
_entity_poly.pdbx_strand_id
1 'polypeptide(L)'
;TDFAPIINKVQQANPEAILGGGHFQDGSTFARQLAEKEIATEFLVLLVAPPEPSFAELGAAAVGVAGPSQWEPLAAYTEASAQAANMEWFGPTGSDFVTKYESAYNEEPSYHAAGGYAAGLILQAAIERAGSIDPQAVKQALDEMNMLTFFGHIAFDTSAEAHGLQLGHEMVYVQWQMDDSGELVKQVVWPPEGKTADILHPVR
;
A
#
# COMPACT_ATOMS: atom_id res chain seq x y z
N THR A 1 2.91 23.15 5.55
CA THR A 1 1.80 23.63 4.69
C THR A 1 0.65 24.07 5.58
N ASP A 2 -0.11 25.10 5.20
CA ASP A 2 -1.33 25.53 5.93
C ASP A 2 -2.57 25.15 5.10
N PHE A 3 -3.42 24.27 5.63
CA PHE A 3 -4.66 23.84 4.98
C PHE A 3 -5.91 24.56 5.50
N ALA A 4 -5.79 25.53 6.41
CA ALA A 4 -6.94 26.22 6.99
C ALA A 4 -7.93 26.76 5.94
N PRO A 5 -7.51 27.38 4.82
CA PRO A 5 -8.45 27.83 3.79
C PRO A 5 -9.25 26.69 3.13
N ILE A 6 -8.65 25.51 2.97
CA ILE A 6 -9.30 24.33 2.38
C ILE A 6 -10.23 23.70 3.40
N ILE A 7 -9.79 23.55 4.66
CA ILE A 7 -10.61 22.95 5.71
C ILE A 7 -11.87 23.79 5.96
N ASN A 8 -11.78 25.12 5.91
CA ASN A 8 -12.96 25.98 6.01
C ASN A 8 -13.99 25.70 4.89
N LYS A 9 -13.54 25.37 3.67
CA LYS A 9 -14.44 24.98 2.58
C LYS A 9 -15.04 23.59 2.80
N VAL A 10 -14.25 22.64 3.31
CA VAL A 10 -14.72 21.29 3.68
C VAL A 10 -15.84 21.41 4.72
N GLN A 11 -15.62 22.19 5.78
CA GLN A 11 -16.61 22.39 6.83
C GLN A 11 -17.91 23.01 6.30
N GLN A 12 -17.82 23.97 5.38
CA GLN A 12 -19.00 24.59 4.76
C GLN A 12 -19.74 23.63 3.81
N ALA A 13 -19.01 22.76 3.12
CA ALA A 13 -19.58 21.80 2.18
C ALA A 13 -20.21 20.59 2.90
N ASN A 14 -19.77 20.29 4.13
CA ASN A 14 -20.19 19.13 4.92
C ASN A 14 -20.23 17.83 4.09
N PRO A 15 -19.10 17.45 3.45
CA PRO A 15 -19.08 16.29 2.58
C PRO A 15 -19.20 15.00 3.39
N GLU A 16 -19.79 13.97 2.77
CA GLU A 16 -19.78 12.62 3.33
C GLU A 16 -18.38 12.01 3.29
N ALA A 17 -17.59 12.31 2.27
CA ALA A 17 -16.24 11.79 2.12
C ALA A 17 -15.22 12.88 1.75
N ILE A 18 -14.04 12.79 2.35
CA ILE A 18 -12.86 13.57 2.02
C ILE A 18 -11.84 12.63 1.39
N LEU A 19 -11.57 12.83 0.10
CA LEU A 19 -10.49 12.16 -0.63
C LEU A 19 -9.40 13.19 -0.91
N GLY A 20 -8.21 12.95 -0.38
CA GLY A 20 -7.09 13.87 -0.48
C GLY A 20 -5.79 13.17 -0.84
N GLY A 21 -4.83 13.97 -1.30
CA GLY A 21 -3.55 13.43 -1.75
C GLY A 21 -2.41 14.44 -1.62
N GLY A 22 -1.23 13.94 -1.30
CA GLY A 22 0.02 14.68 -1.28
C GLY A 22 1.19 13.80 -0.85
N HIS A 23 2.31 14.42 -0.49
CA HIS A 23 3.40 13.71 0.14
C HIS A 23 3.08 13.42 1.61
N PHE A 24 3.90 12.58 2.26
CA PHE A 24 3.72 12.23 3.68
C PHE A 24 3.44 13.46 4.57
N GLN A 25 4.25 14.52 4.44
CA GLN A 25 4.09 15.74 5.25
C GLN A 25 2.77 16.48 5.00
N ASP A 26 2.29 16.49 3.75
CA ASP A 26 1.02 17.13 3.40
C ASP A 26 -0.15 16.36 4.00
N GLY A 27 -0.19 15.03 3.80
CA GLY A 27 -1.24 14.16 4.35
C GLY A 27 -1.29 14.18 5.87
N SER A 28 -0.12 14.07 6.52
CA SER A 28 0.02 14.14 7.98
C SER A 28 -0.41 15.49 8.56
N THR A 29 -0.05 16.60 7.89
CA THR A 29 -0.48 17.93 8.33
C THR A 29 -1.98 18.11 8.13
N PHE A 30 -2.54 17.65 7.02
CA PHE A 30 -3.96 17.77 6.72
C PHE A 30 -4.83 16.95 7.69
N ALA A 31 -4.47 15.69 7.95
CA ALA A 31 -5.16 14.83 8.93
C ALA A 31 -5.15 15.45 10.33
N ARG A 32 -4.00 15.99 10.76
CA ARG A 32 -3.87 16.69 12.04
C ARG A 32 -4.78 17.91 12.14
N GLN A 33 -4.77 18.77 11.12
CA GLN A 33 -5.58 19.99 11.12
C GLN A 33 -7.09 19.70 11.02
N LEU A 34 -7.49 18.62 10.34
CA LEU A 34 -8.89 18.14 10.35
C LEU A 34 -9.30 17.67 11.75
N ALA A 35 -8.42 16.92 12.44
CA ALA A 35 -8.65 16.45 13.80
C ALA A 35 -8.72 17.61 14.82
N GLU A 36 -7.82 18.59 14.73
CA GLU A 36 -7.80 19.80 15.59
C GLU A 36 -9.07 20.64 15.44
N LYS A 37 -9.72 20.59 14.28
CA LYS A 37 -10.96 21.31 13.97
C LYS A 37 -12.22 20.45 14.15
N GLU A 38 -12.07 19.21 14.62
CA GLU A 38 -13.17 18.27 14.84
C GLU A 38 -14.08 18.13 13.61
N ILE A 39 -13.47 18.06 12.41
CA ILE A 39 -14.21 17.87 11.17
C ILE A 39 -14.68 16.42 11.06
N ALA A 40 -15.98 16.23 11.24
CA ALA A 40 -16.68 14.96 11.04
C ALA A 40 -16.91 14.67 9.55
N THR A 41 -16.69 13.43 9.13
CA THR A 41 -16.98 12.92 7.77
C THR A 41 -17.19 11.41 7.84
N GLU A 42 -17.99 10.80 6.96
CA GLU A 42 -18.11 9.34 6.92
C GLU A 42 -16.76 8.69 6.56
N PHE A 43 -16.05 9.23 5.57
CA PHE A 43 -14.79 8.67 5.11
C PHE A 43 -13.70 9.73 4.96
N LEU A 44 -12.54 9.49 5.57
CA LEU A 44 -11.34 10.27 5.36
C LEU A 44 -10.26 9.39 4.73
N VAL A 45 -10.05 9.56 3.43
CA VAL A 45 -9.12 8.76 2.64
C VAL A 45 -8.01 9.64 2.11
N LEU A 46 -6.77 9.37 2.52
CA LEU A 46 -5.60 10.12 2.10
C LEU A 46 -4.55 9.22 1.43
N LEU A 47 -3.89 9.75 0.42
CA LEU A 47 -2.62 9.25 -0.11
C LEU A 47 -1.54 10.31 0.12
N VAL A 48 -0.24 10.02 0.22
CA VAL A 48 0.46 8.74 0.37
C VAL A 48 0.67 8.37 1.85
N ALA A 49 0.33 9.28 2.77
CA ALA A 49 0.76 9.21 4.16
C ALA A 49 0.25 8.01 4.99
N PRO A 50 -1.05 7.61 4.94
CA PRO A 50 -1.59 6.65 5.91
C PRO A 50 -0.91 5.27 5.91
N PRO A 51 -0.51 4.68 4.78
CA PRO A 51 0.24 3.42 4.79
C PRO A 51 1.63 3.48 5.45
N GLU A 52 2.24 4.65 5.60
CA GLU A 52 3.59 4.77 6.17
C GLU A 52 3.58 4.48 7.68
N PRO A 53 4.53 3.68 8.21
CA PRO A 53 4.56 3.34 9.64
C PRO A 53 4.60 4.57 10.57
N SER A 54 5.34 5.60 10.18
CA SER A 54 5.46 6.86 10.94
C SER A 54 4.17 7.68 11.01
N PHE A 55 3.11 7.32 10.27
CA PHE A 55 1.80 7.94 10.43
C PHE A 55 1.20 7.67 11.81
N ALA A 56 1.61 6.58 12.48
CA ALA A 56 1.26 6.30 13.87
C ALA A 56 1.61 7.44 14.84
N GLU A 57 2.64 8.24 14.53
CA GLU A 57 3.10 9.36 15.36
C GLU A 57 2.05 10.47 15.50
N LEU A 58 1.00 10.49 14.65
CA LEU A 58 -0.14 11.40 14.78
C LEU A 58 -1.05 11.07 15.96
N GLY A 59 -0.94 9.86 16.55
CA GLY A 59 -1.79 9.42 17.65
C GLY A 59 -3.27 9.47 17.27
N ALA A 60 -4.11 10.08 18.11
CA ALA A 60 -5.55 10.20 17.89
C ALA A 60 -5.94 10.89 16.55
N ALA A 61 -5.05 11.71 15.98
CA ALA A 61 -5.29 12.33 14.67
C ALA A 61 -5.20 11.33 13.50
N ALA A 62 -4.60 10.16 13.69
CA ALA A 62 -4.58 9.09 12.69
C ALA A 62 -5.88 8.29 12.66
N VAL A 63 -6.58 8.16 13.79
CA VAL A 63 -7.77 7.30 13.91
C VAL A 63 -8.81 7.65 12.85
N GLY A 64 -9.30 6.62 12.15
CA GLY A 64 -10.28 6.71 11.09
C GLY A 64 -9.72 7.15 9.73
N VAL A 65 -8.46 7.58 9.65
CA VAL A 65 -7.83 7.92 8.38
C VAL A 65 -7.47 6.64 7.63
N ALA A 66 -8.04 6.48 6.44
CA ALA A 66 -7.77 5.39 5.54
C ALA A 66 -6.83 5.83 4.39
N GLY A 67 -6.17 4.88 3.76
CA GLY A 67 -5.36 5.11 2.58
C GLY A 67 -5.12 3.84 1.76
N PRO A 68 -4.91 3.96 0.44
CA PRO A 68 -4.55 2.82 -0.38
C PRO A 68 -3.10 2.42 -0.11
N SER A 69 -2.84 1.13 0.06
CA SER A 69 -1.50 0.57 0.22
C SER A 69 -1.23 -0.45 -0.88
N GLN A 70 -0.03 -0.39 -1.46
CA GLN A 70 0.41 -1.37 -2.47
C GLN A 70 0.76 -2.71 -1.80
N TRP A 71 1.15 -2.68 -0.52
CA TRP A 71 1.56 -3.89 0.19
C TRP A 71 1.55 -3.65 1.69
N GLU A 72 1.15 -4.66 2.45
CA GLU A 72 1.22 -4.66 3.90
C GLU A 72 1.97 -5.91 4.39
N PRO A 73 2.71 -5.86 5.50
CA PRO A 73 3.40 -7.03 6.06
C PRO A 73 2.50 -8.25 6.29
N LEU A 74 1.20 -8.01 6.50
CA LEU A 74 0.18 -9.05 6.70
C LEU A 74 -0.32 -9.67 5.38
N ALA A 75 0.12 -9.20 4.21
CA ALA A 75 -0.25 -9.76 2.92
C ALA A 75 0.29 -11.20 2.78
N ALA A 76 -0.63 -12.18 2.72
CA ALA A 76 -0.31 -13.60 2.77
C ALA A 76 -0.09 -14.24 1.39
N TYR A 77 0.75 -13.61 0.55
CA TYR A 77 1.19 -14.25 -0.70
C TYR A 77 2.23 -15.33 -0.39
N THR A 78 1.96 -16.55 -0.84
CA THR A 78 2.77 -17.75 -0.57
C THR A 78 3.00 -18.56 -1.84
N GLU A 79 4.02 -19.42 -1.83
CA GLU A 79 4.24 -20.39 -2.90
C GLU A 79 3.01 -21.29 -3.11
N ALA A 80 2.35 -21.71 -2.04
CA ALA A 80 1.12 -22.50 -2.12
C ALA A 80 -0.02 -21.72 -2.83
N SER A 81 -0.18 -20.43 -2.53
CA SER A 81 -1.17 -19.58 -3.23
C SER A 81 -0.81 -19.38 -4.71
N ALA A 82 0.47 -19.28 -5.05
CA ALA A 82 0.93 -19.19 -6.44
C ALA A 82 0.57 -20.47 -7.20
N GLN A 83 0.88 -21.64 -6.63
CA GLN A 83 0.56 -22.94 -7.20
C GLN A 83 -0.96 -23.11 -7.39
N ALA A 84 -1.77 -22.73 -6.40
CA ALA A 84 -3.23 -22.77 -6.50
C ALA A 84 -3.78 -21.86 -7.62
N ALA A 85 -3.12 -20.73 -7.88
CA ALA A 85 -3.45 -19.79 -8.94
C ALA A 85 -2.81 -20.13 -10.31
N ASN A 86 -2.09 -21.26 -10.43
CA ASN A 86 -1.30 -21.63 -11.61
C ASN A 86 -0.25 -20.56 -12.02
N MET A 87 0.37 -19.93 -11.02
CA MET A 87 1.43 -18.95 -11.18
C MET A 87 2.76 -19.51 -10.65
N GLU A 88 3.85 -19.08 -11.26
CA GLU A 88 5.19 -19.31 -10.72
C GLU A 88 5.39 -18.47 -9.45
N TRP A 89 5.99 -19.03 -8.41
CA TRP A 89 6.45 -18.26 -7.25
C TRP A 89 7.89 -17.82 -7.44
N PHE A 90 8.19 -16.55 -7.18
CA PHE A 90 9.57 -16.03 -7.25
C PHE A 90 9.92 -15.16 -6.06
N GLY A 91 11.05 -15.46 -5.41
CA GLY A 91 11.61 -14.67 -4.31
C GLY A 91 11.26 -15.16 -2.90
N PRO A 92 11.58 -14.34 -1.87
CA PRO A 92 11.31 -14.66 -0.46
C PRO A 92 9.82 -14.52 -0.11
N THR A 93 9.42 -15.06 1.04
CA THR A 93 8.12 -14.75 1.63
C THR A 93 8.06 -13.32 2.18
N GLY A 94 6.85 -12.80 2.43
CA GLY A 94 6.68 -11.48 3.05
C GLY A 94 7.35 -11.39 4.43
N SER A 95 7.19 -12.44 5.25
CA SER A 95 7.85 -12.53 6.56
C SER A 95 9.38 -12.55 6.46
N ASP A 96 9.94 -13.26 5.47
CA ASP A 96 11.40 -13.28 5.26
C ASP A 96 11.91 -11.89 4.85
N PHE A 97 11.16 -11.18 4.01
CA PHE A 97 11.50 -9.80 3.62
C PHE A 97 11.48 -8.88 4.85
N VAL A 98 10.40 -8.90 5.64
CA VAL A 98 10.25 -8.10 6.86
C VAL A 98 11.42 -8.35 7.83
N THR A 99 11.69 -9.61 8.18
CA THR A 99 12.77 -9.97 9.11
C THR A 99 14.14 -9.48 8.61
N LYS A 100 14.41 -9.61 7.30
CA LYS A 100 15.69 -9.15 6.72
C LYS A 100 15.79 -7.63 6.68
N TYR A 101 14.70 -6.94 6.36
CA TYR A 101 14.66 -5.49 6.32
C TYR A 101 14.88 -4.91 7.73
N GLU A 102 14.15 -5.39 8.73
CA GLU A 102 14.31 -4.99 10.12
C GLU A 102 15.72 -5.24 10.64
N SER A 103 16.31 -6.39 10.30
CA SER A 103 17.70 -6.70 10.68
C SER A 103 18.71 -5.74 10.06
N ALA A 104 18.44 -5.21 8.87
CA ALA A 104 19.34 -4.32 8.14
C ALA A 104 19.17 -2.84 8.53
N TYR A 105 17.95 -2.42 8.85
CA TYR A 105 17.59 -0.99 8.99
C TYR A 105 17.03 -0.63 10.37
N ASN A 106 16.71 -1.61 11.22
CA ASN A 106 16.14 -1.42 12.56
C ASN A 106 14.84 -0.60 12.54
N GLU A 107 14.02 -0.80 11.51
CA GLU A 107 12.69 -0.20 11.34
C GLU A 107 11.79 -1.16 10.54
N GLU A 108 10.47 -1.02 10.68
CA GLU A 108 9.51 -1.77 9.87
C GLU A 108 9.54 -1.27 8.40
N PRO A 109 9.44 -2.17 7.40
CA PRO A 109 9.40 -1.75 6.01
C PRO A 109 8.07 -1.07 5.66
N SER A 110 8.14 0.06 4.94
CA SER A 110 6.98 0.58 4.22
C SER A 110 6.77 -0.17 2.89
N TYR A 111 5.60 0.00 2.29
CA TYR A 111 5.34 -0.55 0.96
C TYR A 111 6.29 0.01 -0.10
N HIS A 112 6.88 1.20 0.11
CA HIS A 112 7.90 1.74 -0.78
C HIS A 112 9.19 0.90 -0.76
N ALA A 113 9.65 0.51 0.43
CA ALA A 113 10.79 -0.39 0.58
C ALA A 113 10.51 -1.77 -0.04
N ALA A 114 9.33 -2.32 0.24
CA ALA A 114 8.87 -3.58 -0.33
C ALA A 114 8.80 -3.53 -1.86
N GLY A 115 8.22 -2.46 -2.42
CA GLY A 115 8.11 -2.26 -3.87
C GLY A 115 9.47 -2.07 -4.55
N GLY A 116 10.41 -1.38 -3.90
CA GLY A 116 11.79 -1.26 -4.39
C GLY A 116 12.50 -2.62 -4.46
N TYR A 117 12.33 -3.45 -3.42
CA TYR A 117 12.86 -4.81 -3.41
C TYR A 117 12.18 -5.68 -4.49
N ALA A 118 10.86 -5.61 -4.60
CA ALA A 118 10.08 -6.34 -5.61
C ALA A 118 10.48 -5.97 -7.03
N ALA A 119 10.74 -4.69 -7.33
CA ALA A 119 11.26 -4.27 -8.63
C ALA A 119 12.60 -4.95 -8.97
N GLY A 120 13.48 -5.12 -7.96
CA GLY A 120 14.71 -5.88 -8.11
C GLY A 120 14.46 -7.37 -8.42
N LEU A 121 13.54 -8.01 -7.69
CA LEU A 121 13.13 -9.40 -7.96
C LEU A 121 12.57 -9.59 -9.36
N ILE A 122 11.73 -8.65 -9.82
CA ILE A 122 11.11 -8.69 -11.15
C ILE A 122 12.19 -8.63 -12.23
N LEU A 123 13.15 -7.72 -12.09
CA LEU A 123 14.27 -7.61 -13.02
C LEU A 123 15.16 -8.86 -12.99
N GLN A 124 15.43 -9.41 -11.80
CA GLN A 124 16.19 -10.64 -11.66
C GLN A 124 15.51 -11.81 -12.37
N ALA A 125 14.21 -12.04 -12.12
CA ALA A 125 13.44 -13.09 -12.76
C ALA A 125 13.44 -12.98 -14.29
N ALA A 126 13.30 -11.75 -14.81
CA ALA A 126 13.35 -11.50 -16.25
C ALA A 126 14.72 -11.85 -16.86
N ILE A 127 15.81 -11.47 -16.18
CA ILE A 127 17.18 -11.79 -16.63
C ILE A 127 17.45 -13.30 -16.60
N GLU A 128 17.01 -13.99 -15.54
CA GLU A 128 17.15 -15.44 -15.43
C GLU A 128 16.36 -16.18 -16.52
N ARG A 129 15.11 -15.76 -16.78
CA ARG A 129 14.27 -16.30 -17.86
C ARG A 129 14.84 -16.02 -19.26
N ALA A 130 15.42 -14.85 -19.47
CA ALA A 130 16.07 -14.49 -20.73
C ALA A 130 17.42 -15.20 -20.94
N GLY A 131 18.07 -15.68 -19.87
CA GLY A 131 19.43 -16.20 -19.91
C GLY A 131 20.46 -15.17 -20.42
N SER A 132 20.15 -13.88 -20.28
CA SER A 132 20.87 -12.77 -20.91
C SER A 132 20.55 -11.44 -20.22
N ILE A 133 21.44 -10.46 -20.37
CA ILE A 133 21.21 -9.05 -19.99
C ILE A 133 20.91 -8.16 -21.20
N ASP A 134 20.71 -8.76 -22.38
CA ASP A 134 20.29 -8.02 -23.57
C ASP A 134 18.90 -7.37 -23.34
N PRO A 135 18.74 -6.05 -23.56
CA PRO A 135 17.50 -5.37 -23.25
C PRO A 135 16.27 -5.89 -23.99
N GLN A 136 16.41 -6.39 -25.22
CA GLN A 136 15.28 -6.93 -25.97
C GLN A 136 14.88 -8.30 -25.43
N ALA A 137 15.86 -9.15 -25.10
CA ALA A 137 15.59 -10.44 -24.47
C ALA A 137 14.93 -10.28 -23.08
N VAL A 138 15.42 -9.35 -22.25
CA VAL A 138 14.84 -9.05 -20.94
C VAL A 138 13.44 -8.46 -21.07
N LYS A 139 13.22 -7.55 -22.03
CA LYS A 139 11.88 -7.02 -22.32
C LYS A 139 10.91 -8.15 -22.69
N GLN A 140 11.32 -9.06 -23.57
CA GLN A 140 10.46 -10.20 -23.94
C GLN A 140 10.12 -11.06 -22.72
N ALA A 141 11.08 -11.32 -21.84
CA ALA A 141 10.83 -12.05 -20.60
C ALA A 141 9.87 -11.32 -19.64
N LEU A 142 9.89 -9.99 -19.62
CA LEU A 142 8.91 -9.18 -18.87
C LEU A 142 7.51 -9.23 -19.51
N ASP A 143 7.43 -9.18 -20.85
CA ASP A 143 6.16 -9.25 -21.58
C ASP A 143 5.43 -10.59 -21.36
N GLU A 144 6.18 -11.67 -21.19
CA GLU A 144 5.67 -13.03 -20.93
C GLU A 144 5.45 -13.32 -19.43
N MET A 145 5.70 -12.34 -18.56
CA MET A 145 5.72 -12.55 -17.12
C MET A 145 4.32 -12.77 -16.54
N ASN A 146 4.19 -13.86 -15.80
CA ASN A 146 3.00 -14.18 -15.01
C ASN A 146 3.46 -14.94 -13.76
N MET A 147 3.77 -14.21 -12.69
CA MET A 147 4.33 -14.78 -11.47
C MET A 147 3.80 -14.09 -10.22
N LEU A 148 3.82 -14.82 -9.11
CA LEU A 148 3.49 -14.30 -7.79
C LEU A 148 4.78 -14.08 -6.99
N THR A 149 4.86 -12.92 -6.32
CA THR A 149 5.91 -12.59 -5.35
C THR A 149 5.27 -12.28 -4.00
N PHE A 150 6.06 -12.01 -2.95
CA PHE A 150 5.51 -11.49 -1.70
C PHE A 150 4.80 -10.13 -1.84
N PHE A 151 5.06 -9.39 -2.93
CA PHE A 151 4.41 -8.12 -3.26
C PHE A 151 3.14 -8.30 -4.10
N GLY A 152 2.76 -9.55 -4.40
CA GLY A 152 1.57 -9.90 -5.17
C GLY A 152 1.89 -10.31 -6.61
N HIS A 153 0.84 -10.33 -7.43
CA HIS A 153 0.87 -10.84 -8.80
C HIS A 153 1.49 -9.83 -9.74
N ILE A 154 2.44 -10.32 -10.56
CA ILE A 154 3.19 -9.56 -11.54
C ILE A 154 2.81 -10.07 -12.94
N ALA A 155 2.12 -9.22 -13.68
CA ALA A 155 1.83 -9.39 -15.09
C ALA A 155 1.72 -8.01 -15.76
N PHE A 156 2.22 -7.87 -16.98
CA PHE A 156 2.24 -6.58 -17.67
C PHE A 156 1.36 -6.59 -18.91
N ASP A 157 0.72 -5.46 -19.18
CA ASP A 157 0.02 -5.24 -20.42
C ASP A 157 1.04 -5.18 -21.57
N THR A 158 0.72 -5.87 -22.67
CA THR A 158 1.57 -5.98 -23.86
C THR A 158 0.95 -5.31 -25.08
N SER A 159 -0.23 -4.70 -24.95
CA SER A 159 -0.86 -3.87 -25.98
C SER A 159 0.02 -2.65 -26.29
N ALA A 160 -0.10 -2.13 -27.50
CA ALA A 160 0.68 -0.97 -27.91
C ALA A 160 0.32 0.29 -27.10
N GLU A 161 -0.92 0.37 -26.63
CA GLU A 161 -1.49 1.52 -25.95
C GLU A 161 -1.11 1.60 -24.47
N ALA A 162 -0.91 0.45 -23.82
CA ALA A 162 -0.68 0.35 -22.38
C ALA A 162 0.57 -0.47 -22.00
N HIS A 163 1.49 -0.69 -22.94
CA HIS A 163 2.68 -1.52 -22.74
C HIS A 163 3.39 -1.21 -21.41
N GLY A 164 3.55 -2.23 -20.57
CA GLY A 164 4.20 -2.13 -19.26
C GLY A 164 3.29 -1.75 -18.10
N LEU A 165 1.99 -1.52 -18.33
CA LEU A 165 1.03 -1.33 -17.24
C LEU A 165 0.90 -2.63 -16.43
N GLN A 166 0.97 -2.53 -15.10
CA GLN A 166 0.78 -3.68 -14.22
C GLN A 166 -0.69 -4.10 -14.21
N LEU A 167 -0.97 -5.36 -14.56
CA LEU A 167 -2.31 -5.93 -14.67
C LEU A 167 -2.69 -6.84 -13.51
N GLY A 168 -1.70 -7.46 -12.86
CA GLY A 168 -1.93 -8.48 -11.83
C GLY A 168 -2.05 -7.93 -10.42
N HIS A 169 -1.42 -6.79 -10.14
CA HIS A 169 -1.27 -6.29 -8.78
C HIS A 169 -2.59 -5.76 -8.20
N GLU A 170 -2.96 -6.27 -7.02
CA GLU A 170 -4.13 -5.84 -6.27
C GLU A 170 -3.70 -5.02 -5.05
N MET A 171 -4.32 -3.85 -4.91
CA MET A 171 -4.09 -2.96 -3.77
C MET A 171 -5.07 -3.25 -2.64
N VAL A 172 -4.65 -2.92 -1.42
CA VAL A 172 -5.50 -2.94 -0.23
C VAL A 172 -5.81 -1.52 0.22
N TYR A 173 -6.86 -1.34 1.01
CA TYR A 173 -7.01 -0.15 1.83
C TYR A 173 -6.70 -0.47 3.27
N VAL A 174 -5.89 0.39 3.88
CA VAL A 174 -5.63 0.37 5.31
C VAL A 174 -6.34 1.51 6.00
N GLN A 175 -6.64 1.35 7.28
CA GLN A 175 -7.14 2.40 8.15
C GLN A 175 -6.47 2.30 9.52
N TRP A 176 -6.11 3.45 10.10
CA TRP A 176 -5.65 3.51 11.48
C TRP A 176 -6.84 3.47 12.44
N GLN A 177 -6.79 2.55 13.40
CA GLN A 177 -7.85 2.28 14.37
C GLN A 177 -7.24 2.09 15.76
N MET A 178 -8.05 2.28 16.80
CA MET A 178 -7.67 1.83 18.14
C MET A 178 -8.09 0.36 18.29
N ASP A 179 -7.19 -0.49 18.77
CA ASP A 179 -7.55 -1.86 19.15
C ASP A 179 -8.21 -1.92 20.54
N ASP A 180 -8.59 -3.11 20.98
CA ASP A 180 -9.24 -3.35 22.27
C ASP A 180 -8.38 -2.96 23.48
N SER A 181 -7.05 -2.86 23.31
CA SER A 181 -6.11 -2.42 24.34
C SER A 181 -5.93 -0.90 24.37
N GLY A 182 -6.49 -0.18 23.40
CA GLY A 182 -6.33 1.25 23.22
C GLY A 182 -5.06 1.63 22.46
N GLU A 183 -4.40 0.67 21.81
CA GLU A 183 -3.23 0.92 20.98
C GLU A 183 -3.64 1.27 19.56
N LEU A 184 -2.93 2.24 18.97
CA LEU A 184 -3.17 2.67 17.61
C LEU A 184 -2.53 1.67 16.65
N VAL A 185 -3.36 0.97 15.88
CA VAL A 185 -2.96 -0.09 14.95
C VAL A 185 -3.44 0.19 13.53
N LYS A 186 -2.68 -0.28 12.55
CA LYS A 186 -3.05 -0.20 11.13
C LYS A 186 -3.78 -1.49 10.73
N GLN A 187 -5.03 -1.35 10.29
CA GLN A 187 -5.89 -2.47 9.88
C GLN A 187 -6.10 -2.46 8.37
N VAL A 188 -6.13 -3.64 7.74
CA VAL A 188 -6.63 -3.77 6.37
C VAL A 188 -8.16 -3.76 6.43
N VAL A 189 -8.80 -2.84 5.71
CA VAL A 189 -10.27 -2.68 5.72
C VAL A 189 -10.92 -3.04 4.39
N TRP A 190 -10.13 -3.20 3.33
CA TRP A 190 -10.57 -3.68 2.01
C TRP A 190 -9.40 -4.37 1.29
N PRO A 191 -9.64 -5.45 0.52
CA PRO A 191 -10.93 -6.06 0.15
C PRO A 191 -11.57 -6.91 1.27
N PRO A 192 -12.88 -7.25 1.19
CA PRO A 192 -13.59 -8.01 2.21
C PRO A 192 -12.96 -9.37 2.52
N GLU A 193 -12.38 -10.02 1.53
CA GLU A 193 -11.77 -11.34 1.63
C GLU A 193 -10.43 -11.31 2.40
N GLY A 194 -9.81 -10.13 2.52
CA GLY A 194 -8.52 -9.92 3.19
C GLY A 194 -8.54 -8.90 4.32
N LYS A 195 -9.72 -8.39 4.71
CA LYS A 195 -9.81 -7.38 5.78
C LYS A 195 -9.51 -7.99 7.16
N THR A 196 -8.81 -7.23 7.98
CA THR A 196 -8.51 -7.56 9.39
C THR A 196 -9.45 -6.83 10.36
N ALA A 197 -10.11 -5.77 9.91
CA ALA A 197 -11.18 -5.07 10.64
C ALA A 197 -12.21 -4.47 9.68
N ASP A 198 -13.38 -4.11 10.22
CA ASP A 198 -14.32 -3.24 9.51
C ASP A 198 -13.80 -1.81 9.46
N ILE A 199 -14.20 -1.05 8.43
CA ILE A 199 -13.88 0.37 8.34
C ILE A 199 -14.61 1.14 9.45
N LEU A 200 -13.91 2.03 10.15
CA LEU A 200 -14.50 2.96 11.10
C LEU A 200 -15.12 4.14 10.36
N HIS A 201 -16.42 4.35 10.58
CA HIS A 201 -17.19 5.50 10.13
C HIS A 201 -18.39 5.76 11.08
N PRO A 202 -18.80 7.03 11.29
CA PRO A 202 -18.13 8.23 10.82
C PRO A 202 -16.77 8.46 11.50
N VAL A 203 -15.89 9.16 10.79
CA VAL A 203 -14.61 9.63 11.30
C VAL A 203 -14.83 10.95 12.02
N ARG A 204 -14.79 10.89 13.37
CA ARG A 204 -14.94 11.99 14.34
C ARG A 204 -16.36 12.56 14.45
#